data_AF-A0A5C7FSB5-F1
#
_entry.id   AF-A0A5C7FSB5-F1
#
_cell.length_a   1.000
_cell.length_b   1.000
_cell.length_c   1.000
_cell.angle_alpha   90.00
_cell.angle_beta   90.00
_cell.angle_gamma   90.00
#
_symmetry.space_group_name_H-M   'P 1'
#
loop_
_entity.id
_entity.type
_entity.pdbx_description
1 polymer ?
#
loop_
_entity_poly.entity_id
_entity_poly.type
_entity_poly.pdbx_seq_one_letter_code
_entity_poly.pdbx_strand_id
1 'polypeptide(L)'
;MQRIPKSLQTPFLHDAIVELWFTPNVAAELLPGMIYERLRGDWVFPAVNNAASFSFNWQQISARATSIPMLTCGPFQLTINEGSVVFNVSGTYPGWASTYLPLLEKTLPKILEDELVKPTRTSIRYVNHIPTDDVFGLVNHFEPQTLPHWKEMSQTVRWVLFREGVQAVINLTSSQNLIKEDEQPYGIIDTALHRVLPPTADATNDDILNFFSSLHRLNKEILFGELLPEVFVEGFHPVYE
;
A
#
# COMPACT_ATOMS: atom_id res chain seq x y z
N MET A 1 -8.09 19.29 -18.92
CA MET A 1 -7.69 18.40 -17.82
C MET A 1 -8.39 17.08 -18.04
N GLN A 2 -7.64 15.98 -18.11
CA GLN A 2 -8.23 14.65 -18.27
C GLN A 2 -8.98 14.30 -16.97
N ARG A 3 -10.21 13.75 -17.08
CA ARG A 3 -11.05 13.42 -15.92
C ARG A 3 -10.49 12.12 -15.33
N ILE A 4 -10.02 12.15 -14.08
CA ILE A 4 -9.41 10.97 -13.42
C ILE A 4 -10.52 10.17 -12.73
N PRO A 5 -10.65 8.86 -12.98
CA PRO A 5 -11.65 8.03 -12.32
C PRO A 5 -11.50 8.02 -10.79
N LYS A 6 -12.64 8.01 -10.08
CA LYS A 6 -12.67 7.76 -8.63
C LYS A 6 -12.43 6.29 -8.33
N SER A 7 -13.04 5.41 -9.10
CA SER A 7 -12.93 3.96 -9.00
C SER A 7 -13.31 3.35 -10.35
N LEU A 8 -13.07 2.06 -10.48
CA LEU A 8 -13.60 1.26 -11.58
C LEU A 8 -14.68 0.33 -11.03
N GLN A 9 -15.64 -0.03 -11.88
CA GLN A 9 -16.75 -0.89 -11.47
C GLN A 9 -16.27 -2.32 -11.14
N THR A 10 -15.26 -2.80 -11.86
CA THR A 10 -14.56 -4.04 -11.53
C THR A 10 -13.35 -3.72 -10.65
N PRO A 11 -13.29 -4.19 -9.40
CA PRO A 11 -12.18 -3.90 -8.51
C PRO A 11 -10.96 -4.74 -8.88
N PHE A 12 -9.91 -4.09 -9.39
CA PHE A 12 -8.59 -4.72 -9.51
C PHE A 12 -7.62 -4.32 -8.41
N LEU A 13 -7.97 -3.34 -7.58
CA LEU A 13 -7.13 -2.93 -6.46
C LEU A 13 -7.21 -4.01 -5.38
N HIS A 14 -6.16 -4.83 -5.31
CA HIS A 14 -6.09 -5.98 -4.43
C HIS A 14 -5.55 -5.59 -3.06
N ASP A 15 -4.52 -4.74 -3.02
CA ASP A 15 -3.88 -4.31 -1.76
C ASP A 15 -3.69 -2.79 -1.74
N ALA A 16 -3.93 -2.19 -0.58
CA ALA A 16 -3.78 -0.77 -0.34
C ALA A 16 -3.14 -0.50 1.03
N ILE A 17 -1.89 -0.09 0.96
CA ILE A 17 -1.05 0.15 2.12
C ILE A 17 -0.81 1.65 2.25
N VAL A 18 -1.06 2.18 3.44
CA VAL A 18 -0.70 3.56 3.82
C VAL A 18 0.30 3.48 4.96
N GLU A 19 1.42 4.16 4.85
CA GLU A 19 2.48 4.07 5.84
C GLU A 19 2.97 5.46 6.24
N LEU A 20 3.05 5.67 7.56
CA LEU A 20 3.69 6.83 8.17
C LEU A 20 4.99 6.36 8.82
N TRP A 21 6.11 6.87 8.33
CA TRP A 21 7.40 6.71 8.98
C TRP A 21 7.63 7.86 9.94
N PHE A 22 8.35 7.56 11.02
CA PHE A 22 8.66 8.52 12.06
C PHE A 22 9.96 8.16 12.79
N THR A 23 10.43 9.11 13.60
CA THR A 23 11.40 8.88 14.66
C THR A 23 10.64 8.86 15.99
N PRO A 24 10.74 7.80 16.81
CA PRO A 24 10.07 7.76 18.10
C PRO A 24 10.75 8.70 19.08
N ASN A 25 9.97 9.38 19.92
CA ASN A 25 10.48 10.20 21.03
C ASN A 25 10.53 9.41 22.35
N VAL A 26 10.20 8.12 22.30
CA VAL A 26 10.24 7.16 23.40
C VAL A 26 11.05 5.93 23.00
N ALA A 27 11.35 5.04 23.96
CA ALA A 27 11.96 3.75 23.65
C ALA A 27 11.06 2.93 22.72
N ALA A 28 11.64 2.37 21.64
CA ALA A 28 10.92 1.69 20.58
C ALA A 28 10.03 0.54 21.09
N GLU A 29 10.48 -0.15 22.14
CA GLU A 29 9.79 -1.28 22.75
C GLU A 29 8.49 -0.87 23.46
N LEU A 30 8.37 0.39 23.88
CA LEU A 30 7.17 0.92 24.54
C LEU A 30 6.12 1.39 23.54
N LEU A 31 6.55 1.71 22.32
CA LEU A 31 5.72 2.37 21.31
C LEU A 31 4.43 1.59 20.97
N PRO A 32 4.46 0.25 20.74
CA PRO A 32 3.23 -0.50 20.46
C PRO A 32 2.20 -0.42 21.58
N GLY A 33 2.63 -0.49 22.83
CA GLY A 33 1.75 -0.41 23.99
C GLY A 33 1.14 0.99 24.17
N MET A 34 1.95 2.04 23.97
CA MET A 34 1.50 3.44 24.07
C MET A 34 0.51 3.79 22.95
N ILE A 35 0.81 3.41 21.70
CA ILE A 35 -0.11 3.60 20.57
C ILE A 35 -1.41 2.82 20.82
N TYR A 36 -1.34 1.57 21.25
CA TYR A 36 -2.53 0.78 21.55
C TYR A 36 -3.41 1.43 22.62
N GLU A 37 -2.85 1.90 23.72
CA GLU A 37 -3.65 2.51 24.79
C GLU A 37 -4.41 3.76 24.31
N ARG A 38 -3.80 4.57 23.43
CA ARG A 38 -4.47 5.73 22.82
C ARG A 38 -5.55 5.34 21.80
N LEU A 39 -5.35 4.23 21.11
CA LEU A 39 -6.28 3.70 20.12
C LEU A 39 -7.35 2.78 20.72
N ARG A 40 -7.27 2.53 22.03
CA ARG A 40 -8.15 1.62 22.74
C ARG A 40 -9.62 2.03 22.58
N GLY A 41 -10.47 1.05 22.31
CA GLY A 41 -11.89 1.24 22.02
C GLY A 41 -12.21 1.31 20.53
N ASP A 42 -11.26 1.77 19.71
CA ASP A 42 -11.41 1.79 18.24
C ASP A 42 -10.67 0.64 17.56
N TRP A 43 -9.49 0.33 18.09
CA TRP A 43 -8.61 -0.74 17.61
C TRP A 43 -8.51 -1.83 18.66
N VAL A 44 -8.49 -3.09 18.22
CA VAL A 44 -8.39 -4.26 19.08
C VAL A 44 -7.20 -5.12 18.68
N PHE A 45 -6.59 -5.83 19.64
CA PHE A 45 -5.71 -6.92 19.26
C PHE A 45 -6.55 -8.04 18.64
N PRO A 46 -6.11 -8.63 17.51
CA PRO A 46 -6.77 -9.82 17.01
C PRO A 46 -6.73 -10.88 18.11
N ALA A 47 -7.86 -11.55 18.33
CA ALA A 47 -7.90 -12.69 19.23
C ALA A 47 -6.83 -13.67 18.74
N VAL A 48 -5.78 -13.87 19.53
CA VAL A 48 -4.72 -14.81 19.18
C VAL A 48 -5.37 -16.19 19.19
N ASN A 49 -5.74 -16.70 18.00
CA ASN A 49 -5.95 -18.12 17.83
C ASN A 49 -4.56 -18.74 18.04
N ASN A 50 -4.27 -19.07 19.29
CA ASN A 50 -3.04 -19.69 19.74
C ASN A 50 -2.88 -21.06 19.07
N ALA A 51 -2.41 -21.04 17.83
CA ALA A 51 -1.60 -22.10 17.29
C ALA A 51 -0.30 -21.43 16.86
N ALA A 52 0.59 -21.17 17.83
CA ALA A 52 2.01 -21.12 17.50
C ALA A 52 2.31 -22.46 16.80
N SER A 53 2.38 -22.45 15.47
CA SER A 53 2.75 -23.62 14.70
C SER A 53 4.24 -23.81 14.92
N PHE A 54 4.60 -24.58 15.94
CA PHE A 54 5.94 -25.10 16.10
C PHE A 54 6.17 -26.14 15.00
N SER A 55 6.80 -25.74 13.89
CA SER A 55 7.34 -26.73 12.96
C SER A 55 8.65 -27.24 13.54
N PHE A 56 8.62 -28.46 14.09
CA PHE A 56 9.84 -29.12 14.56
C PHE A 56 10.55 -29.74 13.35
N ASN A 57 11.61 -29.08 12.88
CA ASN A 57 12.58 -29.69 11.97
C ASN A 57 13.86 -29.93 12.76
N TRP A 58 14.31 -31.18 12.86
CA TRP A 58 15.50 -31.59 13.62
C TRP A 58 16.78 -30.85 13.21
N GLN A 59 16.79 -30.17 12.06
CA GLN A 59 17.95 -29.42 11.56
C GLN A 59 17.86 -27.90 11.80
N GLN A 60 16.69 -27.32 12.13
CA GLN A 60 16.53 -25.90 12.40
C GLN A 60 15.36 -25.65 13.36
N ILE A 61 15.65 -25.28 14.61
CA ILE A 61 14.66 -24.63 15.48
C ILE A 61 14.61 -23.16 15.07
N SER A 62 13.66 -22.77 14.22
CA SER A 62 13.35 -21.35 14.01
C SER A 62 12.08 -20.99 14.77
N ALA A 63 12.22 -20.41 15.95
CA ALA A 63 11.13 -19.68 16.58
C ALA A 63 10.96 -18.34 15.86
N ARG A 64 10.27 -18.32 14.70
CA ARG A 64 9.82 -17.06 14.09
C ARG A 64 8.49 -16.66 14.72
N ALA A 65 8.53 -16.34 16.01
CA ALA A 65 7.44 -15.65 16.70
C ALA A 65 7.83 -14.19 16.93
N THR A 66 8.25 -13.49 15.87
CA THR A 66 8.09 -12.04 15.86
C THR A 66 6.61 -11.78 15.59
N SER A 67 5.78 -11.85 16.64
CA SER A 67 4.43 -11.29 16.57
C SER A 67 4.61 -9.79 16.37
N ILE A 68 4.60 -9.34 15.12
CA ILE A 68 4.60 -7.91 14.83
C ILE A 68 3.30 -7.37 15.44
N PRO A 69 3.35 -6.39 16.35
CA PRO A 69 2.15 -5.86 16.99
C PRO A 69 1.19 -5.37 15.91
N MET A 70 0.07 -6.09 15.77
CA MET A 70 -0.95 -5.83 14.78
C MET A 70 -2.26 -5.59 15.52
N LEU A 71 -2.86 -4.42 15.26
CA LEU A 71 -4.19 -4.08 15.72
C LEU A 71 -5.18 -4.19 14.55
N THR A 72 -6.45 -4.44 14.83
CA THR A 72 -7.50 -4.50 13.81
C THR A 72 -8.65 -3.54 14.12
N CYS A 73 -9.25 -2.99 13.06
CA CYS A 73 -10.45 -2.16 13.13
C CYS A 73 -11.31 -2.48 11.90
N GLY A 74 -12.30 -3.36 12.04
CA GLY A 74 -13.06 -3.89 10.90
C GLY A 74 -12.14 -4.58 9.89
N PRO A 75 -12.15 -4.19 8.59
CA PRO A 75 -11.26 -4.78 7.59
C PRO A 75 -9.82 -4.22 7.66
N PHE A 76 -9.54 -3.23 8.50
CA PHE A 76 -8.23 -2.60 8.56
C PHE A 76 -7.31 -3.29 9.56
N GLN A 77 -6.04 -3.37 9.21
CA GLN A 77 -4.93 -3.79 10.06
C GLN A 77 -3.98 -2.61 10.26
N LEU A 78 -3.52 -2.41 11.48
CA LEU A 78 -2.51 -1.43 11.84
C LEU A 78 -1.32 -2.17 12.44
N THR A 79 -0.22 -2.16 11.70
CA THR A 79 1.04 -2.76 12.13
C THR A 79 1.95 -1.67 12.67
N ILE A 80 2.47 -1.87 13.88
CA ILE A 80 3.35 -0.90 14.55
C ILE A 80 4.78 -1.46 14.56
N ASN A 81 5.67 -0.76 13.85
CA ASN A 81 7.10 -1.04 13.80
C ASN A 81 7.88 0.04 14.58
N GLU A 82 9.17 -0.19 14.79
CA GLU A 82 10.07 0.74 15.48
C GLU A 82 10.13 2.15 14.86
N GLY A 83 9.97 2.26 13.53
CA GLY A 83 10.03 3.55 12.81
C GLY A 83 8.87 3.80 11.85
N SER A 84 7.83 2.97 11.88
CA SER A 84 6.65 3.19 11.03
C SER A 84 5.37 2.62 11.63
N VAL A 85 4.25 3.23 11.27
CA VAL A 85 2.92 2.63 11.40
C VAL A 85 2.38 2.37 10.00
N VAL A 86 1.90 1.14 9.78
CA VAL A 86 1.41 0.66 8.49
C VAL A 86 -0.06 0.33 8.62
N PHE A 87 -0.89 1.06 7.89
CA PHE A 87 -2.29 0.75 7.68
C PHE A 87 -2.41 -0.15 6.45
N ASN A 88 -3.11 -1.27 6.62
CA ASN A 88 -3.42 -2.20 5.54
C ASN A 88 -4.92 -2.54 5.58
N VAL A 89 -5.49 -2.97 4.46
CA VAL A 89 -6.84 -3.52 4.35
C VAL A 89 -6.75 -5.02 4.09
N SER A 90 -7.42 -5.80 4.93
CA SER A 90 -7.71 -7.21 4.67
C SER A 90 -8.96 -7.31 3.78
N GLY A 91 -8.79 -7.81 2.56
CA GLY A 91 -9.88 -8.03 1.61
C GLY A 91 -10.12 -6.84 0.69
N THR A 92 -11.37 -6.64 0.27
CA THR A 92 -11.73 -5.63 -0.74
C THR A 92 -11.46 -4.21 -0.25
N TYR A 93 -10.75 -3.42 -1.07
CA TYR A 93 -10.49 -2.02 -0.79
C TYR A 93 -11.79 -1.21 -0.60
N PRO A 94 -11.99 -0.55 0.56
CA PRO A 94 -13.27 0.06 0.91
C PRO A 94 -13.45 1.49 0.36
N GLY A 95 -12.52 1.97 -0.46
CA GLY A 95 -12.54 3.33 -1.01
C GLY A 95 -11.84 4.36 -0.12
N TRP A 96 -11.13 5.30 -0.76
CA TRP A 96 -10.36 6.34 -0.08
C TRP A 96 -11.24 7.31 0.71
N ALA A 97 -12.08 8.08 0.01
CA ALA A 97 -12.83 9.19 0.61
C ALA A 97 -13.92 8.75 1.59
N SER A 98 -14.57 7.61 1.34
CA SER A 98 -15.68 7.12 2.16
C SER A 98 -15.23 6.40 3.43
N THR A 99 -14.04 5.80 3.42
CA THR A 99 -13.65 4.87 4.48
C THR A 99 -12.20 5.05 4.93
N TYR A 100 -11.22 5.01 4.01
CA TYR A 100 -9.80 5.03 4.38
C TYR A 100 -9.37 6.37 4.98
N LEU A 101 -9.73 7.49 4.35
CA LEU A 101 -9.39 8.83 4.84
C LEU A 101 -10.05 9.13 6.20
N PRO A 102 -11.36 8.89 6.41
CA PRO A 102 -11.98 9.03 7.74
C PRO A 102 -11.32 8.19 8.84
N LEU A 103 -10.83 6.98 8.50
CA LEU A 103 -10.08 6.16 9.46
C LEU A 103 -8.75 6.82 9.84
N LEU A 104 -8.01 7.37 8.86
CA LEU A 104 -6.77 8.10 9.10
C LEU A 104 -7.03 9.37 9.93
N GLU A 105 -8.06 10.14 9.61
CA GLU A 105 -8.48 11.34 10.35
C GLU A 105 -8.76 11.04 11.81
N LYS A 106 -9.36 9.87 12.11
CA LYS A 106 -9.62 9.44 13.47
C LYS A 106 -8.38 8.88 14.20
N THR A 107 -7.49 8.20 13.47
CA THR A 107 -6.40 7.41 14.06
C THR A 107 -5.10 8.21 14.20
N LEU A 108 -4.71 8.97 13.17
CA LEU A 108 -3.44 9.70 13.15
C LEU A 108 -3.29 10.72 14.28
N PRO A 109 -4.32 11.52 14.65
CA PRO A 109 -4.18 12.46 15.76
C PRO A 109 -3.77 11.81 17.07
N LYS A 110 -4.30 10.61 17.36
CA LYS A 110 -3.99 9.83 18.56
C LYS A 110 -2.55 9.27 18.51
N ILE A 111 -2.07 8.88 17.33
CA ILE A 111 -0.69 8.43 17.15
C ILE A 111 0.30 9.59 17.34
N LEU A 112 -0.04 10.77 16.84
CA LEU A 112 0.79 11.97 16.85
C LEU A 112 0.69 12.79 18.14
N GLU A 113 -0.27 12.48 19.01
CA GLU A 113 -0.51 13.15 20.29
C GLU A 113 0.74 13.14 21.19
N ASP A 114 0.92 14.23 21.95
CA ASP A 114 2.07 14.49 22.84
C ASP A 114 3.45 14.27 22.21
N GLU A 115 3.56 14.43 20.89
CA GLU A 115 4.81 14.20 20.15
C GLU A 115 5.39 12.80 20.40
N LEU A 116 4.56 11.76 20.57
CA LEU A 116 5.06 10.39 20.78
C LEU A 116 6.00 9.95 19.66
N VAL A 117 5.71 10.39 18.44
CA VAL A 117 6.50 10.15 17.25
C VAL A 117 6.63 11.44 16.43
N LYS A 118 7.78 11.62 15.78
CA LYS A 118 8.00 12.72 14.83
C LYS A 118 7.95 12.20 13.39
N PRO A 119 6.94 12.56 12.58
CA PRO A 119 6.84 12.15 11.18
C PRO A 119 8.07 12.46 10.34
N THR A 120 8.51 11.51 9.52
CA THR A 120 9.66 11.66 8.62
C THR A 120 9.33 11.32 7.16
N ARG A 121 8.30 10.49 6.91
CA ARG A 121 7.88 10.13 5.55
C ARG A 121 6.43 9.65 5.53
N THR A 122 5.69 10.04 4.51
CA THR A 122 4.38 9.44 4.18
C THR A 122 4.51 8.59 2.92
N SER A 123 3.85 7.44 2.90
CA SER A 123 3.86 6.52 1.77
C SER A 123 2.48 5.93 1.50
N ILE A 124 2.17 5.69 0.23
CA ILE A 124 0.99 4.93 -0.22
C ILE A 124 1.45 3.92 -1.26
N ARG A 125 1.01 2.67 -1.13
CA ARG A 125 1.25 1.61 -2.12
C ARG A 125 -0.06 0.95 -2.52
N TYR A 126 -0.29 0.84 -3.82
CA TYR A 126 -1.42 0.14 -4.41
C TYR A 126 -0.93 -1.01 -5.28
N VAL A 127 -1.46 -2.20 -5.02
CA VAL A 127 -1.21 -3.40 -5.83
C VAL A 127 -2.47 -3.74 -6.60
N ASN A 128 -2.38 -3.63 -7.92
CA ASN A 128 -3.50 -3.86 -8.82
C ASN A 128 -3.31 -5.17 -9.58
N HIS A 129 -4.30 -6.06 -9.54
CA HIS A 129 -4.35 -7.30 -10.31
C HIS A 129 -5.22 -7.08 -11.55
N ILE A 130 -4.57 -6.87 -12.69
CA ILE A 130 -5.21 -6.59 -13.96
C ILE A 130 -5.49 -7.92 -14.67
N PRO A 131 -6.73 -8.20 -15.12
CA PRO A 131 -7.06 -9.45 -15.82
C PRO A 131 -6.49 -9.42 -17.25
N THR A 132 -5.22 -9.75 -17.39
CA THR A 132 -4.47 -9.76 -18.65
C THR A 132 -3.30 -10.74 -18.55
N ASP A 133 -2.95 -11.35 -19.68
CA ASP A 133 -1.72 -12.11 -19.86
C ASP A 133 -0.52 -11.22 -20.24
N ASP A 134 -0.77 -10.01 -20.72
CA ASP A 134 0.24 -9.07 -21.19
C ASP A 134 0.07 -7.67 -20.58
N VAL A 135 0.44 -7.52 -19.30
CA VAL A 135 0.46 -6.21 -18.61
C VAL A 135 1.40 -5.21 -19.27
N PHE A 136 2.39 -5.69 -20.01
CA PHE A 136 3.40 -4.88 -20.66
C PHE A 136 2.89 -4.25 -21.95
N GLY A 137 2.12 -5.00 -22.73
CA GLY A 137 1.38 -4.48 -23.88
C GLY A 137 0.27 -3.50 -23.50
N LEU A 138 -0.17 -3.51 -22.24
CA LEU A 138 -1.14 -2.53 -21.74
C LEU A 138 -0.53 -1.19 -21.41
N VAL A 139 0.74 -1.09 -21.01
CA VAL A 139 1.29 0.19 -20.55
C VAL A 139 1.80 1.04 -21.71
N ASN A 140 1.58 2.35 -21.61
CA ASN A 140 2.17 3.29 -22.56
C ASN A 140 3.71 3.22 -22.48
N HIS A 141 4.38 3.26 -23.63
CA HIS A 141 5.84 3.40 -23.74
C HIS A 141 6.71 2.25 -23.23
N PHE A 142 6.23 1.00 -23.28
CA PHE A 142 7.07 -0.17 -23.02
C PHE A 142 7.45 -0.91 -24.30
N GLU A 143 8.75 -1.13 -24.50
CA GLU A 143 9.27 -2.05 -25.52
C GLU A 143 9.95 -3.25 -24.82
N PRO A 144 9.39 -4.46 -24.94
CA PRO A 144 9.97 -5.64 -24.31
C PRO A 144 11.34 -5.96 -24.91
N GLN A 145 12.35 -6.09 -24.06
CA GLN A 145 13.65 -6.61 -24.45
C GLN A 145 13.62 -8.14 -24.37
N THR A 146 13.36 -8.81 -25.50
CA THR A 146 13.42 -10.27 -25.58
C THR A 146 14.73 -10.73 -26.22
N LEU A 147 15.33 -11.78 -25.66
CA LEU A 147 16.49 -12.43 -26.26
C LEU A 147 16.02 -13.44 -27.31
N PRO A 148 16.59 -13.45 -28.54
CA PRO A 148 16.24 -14.43 -29.55
C PRO A 148 16.41 -15.86 -29.05
N HIS A 149 15.45 -16.74 -29.34
CA HIS A 149 15.44 -18.17 -28.98
C HIS A 149 15.19 -18.50 -27.50
N TRP A 150 14.90 -17.51 -26.64
CA TRP A 150 14.53 -17.76 -25.25
C TRP A 150 13.02 -17.69 -25.06
N LYS A 151 12.45 -18.64 -24.32
CA LYS A 151 11.07 -18.56 -23.84
C LYS A 151 11.08 -17.76 -22.53
N GLU A 152 10.45 -16.60 -22.55
CA GLU A 152 10.27 -15.78 -21.35
C GLU A 152 9.28 -16.48 -20.39
N MET A 153 9.69 -16.65 -19.13
CA MET A 153 8.89 -17.36 -18.11
C MET A 153 8.19 -16.39 -17.14
N SER A 154 8.80 -15.23 -16.92
CA SER A 154 8.31 -14.14 -16.09
C SER A 154 9.11 -12.89 -16.41
N GLN A 155 8.47 -11.74 -16.43
CA GLN A 155 9.14 -10.46 -16.61
C GLN A 155 8.67 -9.49 -15.53
N THR A 156 9.62 -8.77 -14.95
CA THR A 156 9.36 -7.67 -14.01
C THR A 156 10.09 -6.43 -14.49
N VAL A 157 9.36 -5.33 -14.64
CA VAL A 157 9.92 -4.02 -14.97
C VAL A 157 9.71 -3.11 -13.78
N ARG A 158 10.75 -2.38 -13.40
CA ARG A 158 10.72 -1.45 -12.29
C ARG A 158 11.16 -0.07 -12.74
N TRP A 159 10.27 0.90 -12.59
CA TRP A 159 10.60 2.31 -12.73
C TRP A 159 10.72 2.97 -11.36
N VAL A 160 11.71 3.85 -11.24
CA VAL A 160 11.85 4.75 -10.10
C VAL A 160 11.84 6.17 -10.65
N LEU A 161 10.75 6.87 -10.40
CA LEU A 161 10.49 8.20 -10.92
C LEU A 161 10.47 9.21 -9.76
N PHE A 162 10.69 10.48 -10.08
CA PHE A 162 10.64 11.56 -9.10
C PHE A 162 9.91 12.76 -9.68
N ARG A 163 8.90 13.27 -8.96
CA ARG A 163 8.11 14.45 -9.33
C ARG A 163 7.72 15.22 -8.09
N GLU A 164 8.00 16.53 -8.06
CA GLU A 164 7.49 17.46 -7.03
C GLU A 164 7.78 17.01 -5.58
N GLY A 165 8.94 16.41 -5.32
CA GLY A 165 9.30 15.93 -3.97
C GLY A 165 8.72 14.56 -3.60
N VAL A 166 8.04 13.89 -4.54
CA VAL A 166 7.54 12.52 -4.40
C VAL A 166 8.37 11.60 -5.26
N GLN A 167 8.84 10.50 -4.67
CA GLN A 167 9.42 9.40 -5.42
C GLN A 167 8.34 8.34 -5.66
N ALA A 168 8.20 7.93 -6.91
CA ALA A 168 7.33 6.84 -7.33
C ALA A 168 8.17 5.61 -7.66
N VAL A 169 7.76 4.45 -7.18
CA VAL A 169 8.27 3.15 -7.59
C VAL A 169 7.11 2.40 -8.21
N ILE A 170 7.21 2.11 -9.49
CA ILE A 170 6.20 1.36 -10.25
C ILE A 170 6.84 0.03 -10.64
N ASN A 171 6.24 -1.07 -10.20
CA ASN A 171 6.61 -2.41 -10.63
C ASN A 171 5.49 -2.99 -11.49
N LEU A 172 5.83 -3.42 -12.69
CA LEU A 172 4.98 -4.21 -13.56
C LEU A 172 5.48 -5.65 -13.53
N THR A 173 4.59 -6.62 -13.33
CA THR A 173 4.94 -8.03 -13.40
C THR A 173 3.90 -8.76 -14.22
N SER A 174 4.32 -9.35 -15.35
CA SER A 174 3.53 -10.40 -16.01
C SER A 174 3.98 -11.74 -15.46
N SER A 175 3.02 -12.57 -15.07
CA SER A 175 3.31 -13.95 -14.77
C SER A 175 2.35 -14.85 -15.54
N GLN A 176 2.89 -15.50 -16.57
CA GLN A 176 2.21 -16.58 -17.27
C GLN A 176 1.97 -17.82 -16.37
N ASN A 177 2.59 -17.85 -15.17
CA ASN A 177 2.54 -18.98 -14.23
C ASN A 177 1.86 -18.65 -12.89
N LEU A 178 1.38 -17.42 -12.67
CA LEU A 178 0.57 -17.10 -11.50
C LEU A 178 -0.89 -17.54 -11.75
N ILE A 179 -1.09 -18.83 -11.94
CA ILE A 179 -2.42 -19.42 -11.93
C ILE A 179 -2.80 -19.56 -10.45
N LYS A 180 -3.69 -18.71 -9.92
CA LYS A 180 -4.51 -19.10 -8.77
C LYS A 180 -5.84 -18.34 -8.64
N GLU A 181 -6.80 -19.13 -8.16
CA GLU A 181 -8.22 -18.94 -7.84
C GLU A 181 -9.25 -19.03 -8.98
N ASP A 182 -9.05 -18.41 -10.15
CA ASP A 182 -10.11 -18.37 -11.21
C ASP A 182 -9.67 -18.75 -12.65
N GLU A 183 -8.57 -19.50 -12.83
CA GLU A 183 -8.03 -19.96 -14.14
C GLU A 183 -7.64 -18.85 -15.16
N GLN A 184 -7.87 -17.57 -14.87
CA GLN A 184 -7.52 -16.45 -15.77
C GLN A 184 -6.13 -15.88 -15.43
N PRO A 185 -5.30 -15.58 -16.44
CA PRO A 185 -4.02 -14.91 -16.23
C PRO A 185 -4.23 -13.48 -15.72
N TYR A 186 -3.31 -13.01 -14.88
CA TYR A 186 -3.30 -11.62 -14.41
C TYR A 186 -1.91 -11.00 -14.44
N GLY A 187 -1.91 -9.69 -14.73
CA GLY A 187 -0.78 -8.79 -14.59
C GLY A 187 -0.83 -8.07 -13.26
N ILE A 188 0.33 -7.74 -12.69
CA ILE A 188 0.43 -6.94 -11.47
C ILE A 188 0.98 -5.56 -11.81
N ILE A 189 0.26 -4.52 -11.40
CA ILE A 189 0.75 -3.13 -11.37
C ILE A 189 0.83 -2.68 -9.92
N ASP A 190 2.05 -2.62 -9.39
CA ASP A 190 2.35 -2.20 -8.02
C ASP A 190 2.97 -0.81 -8.03
N THR A 191 2.23 0.18 -7.51
CA THR A 191 2.66 1.58 -7.47
C THR A 191 2.81 2.03 -6.02
N ALA A 192 4.05 2.28 -5.61
CA ALA A 192 4.40 2.87 -4.32
C ALA A 192 4.87 4.32 -4.49
N LEU A 193 4.24 5.25 -3.78
CA LEU A 193 4.62 6.66 -3.76
C LEU A 193 5.04 7.04 -2.34
N HIS A 194 6.19 7.69 -2.20
CA HIS A 194 6.61 8.22 -0.91
C HIS A 194 7.12 9.65 -0.98
N ARG A 195 6.80 10.42 0.07
CA ARG A 195 7.23 11.80 0.27
C ARG A 195 8.00 11.91 1.57
N VAL A 196 9.27 12.29 1.48
CA VAL A 196 10.08 12.60 2.66
C VAL A 196 9.64 13.95 3.22
N LEU A 197 9.43 13.99 4.53
CA LEU A 197 9.05 15.21 5.25
C LEU A 197 10.31 15.98 5.67
N PRO A 198 10.30 17.32 5.62
CA PRO A 198 11.44 18.11 6.07
C PRO A 198 11.73 17.86 7.57
N PRO A 199 13.00 17.71 7.99
CA PRO A 199 13.34 17.46 9.40
C PRO A 199 12.88 18.54 10.38
N THR A 200 12.72 19.76 9.88
CA THR A 200 12.33 20.95 10.65
C THR A 200 10.83 21.25 10.58
N ALA A 201 10.05 20.44 9.88
CA ALA A 201 8.61 20.64 9.80
C ALA A 201 7.95 20.01 11.03
N ASP A 202 7.37 20.85 11.89
CA ASP A 202 6.33 20.44 12.84
C ASP A 202 5.04 20.23 12.05
N ALA A 203 5.02 19.19 11.21
CA ALA A 203 3.88 18.88 10.36
C ALA A 203 2.68 18.59 11.25
N THR A 204 1.61 19.37 11.07
CA THR A 204 0.36 19.17 11.79
C THR A 204 -0.34 17.90 11.30
N ASN A 205 -1.32 17.40 12.06
CA ASN A 205 -2.13 16.27 11.63
C ASN A 205 -2.79 16.53 10.26
N ASP A 206 -3.26 17.75 10.04
CA ASP A 206 -3.88 18.17 8.78
C ASP A 206 -2.86 18.16 7.63
N ASP A 207 -1.61 18.55 7.87
CA ASP A 207 -0.55 18.46 6.86
C ASP A 207 -0.30 17.01 6.45
N ILE A 208 -0.21 16.10 7.42
CA ILE A 208 0.00 14.66 7.15
C ILE A 208 -1.17 14.07 6.36
N LEU A 209 -2.41 14.39 6.72
CA LEU A 209 -3.62 13.97 6.00
C LEU A 209 -3.65 14.53 4.57
N ASN A 210 -3.24 15.78 4.39
CA ASN A 210 -3.12 16.42 3.08
C ASN A 210 -2.02 15.77 2.23
N PHE A 211 -0.91 15.35 2.83
CA PHE A 211 0.13 14.59 2.12
C PHE A 211 -0.40 13.24 1.65
N PHE A 212 -1.09 12.48 2.49
CA PHE A 212 -1.71 11.21 2.09
C PHE A 212 -2.74 11.41 0.97
N SER A 213 -3.61 12.42 1.07
CA SER A 213 -4.59 12.72 0.02
C SER A 213 -3.94 13.14 -1.30
N SER A 214 -2.84 13.90 -1.22
CA SER A 214 -2.05 14.27 -2.40
C SER A 214 -1.38 13.06 -3.05
N LEU A 215 -0.80 12.15 -2.24
CA LEU A 215 -0.23 10.90 -2.72
C LEU A 215 -1.30 10.00 -3.35
N HIS A 216 -2.49 9.90 -2.75
CA HIS A 216 -3.61 9.14 -3.31
C HIS A 216 -4.01 9.66 -4.70
N ARG A 217 -4.16 10.99 -4.83
CA ARG A 217 -4.50 11.63 -6.11
C ARG A 217 -3.40 11.39 -7.15
N LEU A 218 -2.13 11.61 -6.78
CA LEU A 218 -0.99 11.38 -7.66
C LEU A 218 -0.88 9.92 -8.11
N ASN A 219 -1.18 8.96 -7.23
CA ASN A 219 -1.18 7.54 -7.60
C ASN A 219 -2.22 7.25 -8.69
N LYS A 220 -3.42 7.83 -8.56
CA LYS A 220 -4.46 7.72 -9.59
C LYS A 220 -4.09 8.44 -10.89
N GLU A 221 -3.46 9.61 -10.81
CA GLU A 221 -2.94 10.33 -11.98
C GLU A 221 -1.93 9.47 -12.74
N ILE A 222 -0.96 8.88 -12.04
CA ILE A 222 0.04 7.99 -12.63
C ILE A 222 -0.65 6.76 -13.25
N LEU A 223 -1.53 6.10 -12.51
CA LEU A 223 -2.14 4.86 -12.97
C LEU A 223 -3.09 5.08 -14.16
N PHE A 224 -4.04 6.01 -14.04
CA PHE A 224 -5.12 6.20 -15.03
C PHE A 224 -4.83 7.27 -16.09
N GLY A 225 -3.92 8.20 -15.81
CA GLY A 225 -3.60 9.29 -16.74
C GLY A 225 -2.31 9.06 -17.52
N GLU A 226 -1.33 8.33 -16.96
CA GLU A 226 -0.01 8.20 -17.56
C GLU A 226 0.31 6.75 -17.99
N LEU A 227 0.06 5.77 -17.12
CA LEU A 227 0.42 4.37 -17.35
C LEU A 227 -0.59 3.64 -18.26
N LEU A 228 -1.87 3.67 -17.91
CA LEU A 228 -2.91 2.93 -18.63
C LEU A 228 -3.49 3.75 -19.80
N PRO A 229 -3.71 3.15 -20.98
CA PRO A 229 -4.39 3.77 -22.11
C PRO A 229 -5.82 4.13 -21.75
N GLU A 230 -6.30 5.26 -22.27
CA GLU A 230 -7.67 5.75 -22.03
C GLU A 230 -8.73 4.71 -22.44
N VAL A 231 -8.54 4.06 -23.60
CA VAL A 231 -9.42 2.98 -24.09
C VAL A 231 -9.51 1.81 -23.12
N PHE A 232 -8.39 1.47 -22.45
CA PHE A 232 -8.38 0.43 -21.44
C PHE A 232 -9.20 0.87 -20.23
N VAL A 233 -8.93 2.08 -19.71
CA VAL A 233 -9.65 2.63 -18.55
C VAL A 233 -11.15 2.69 -18.78
N GLU A 234 -11.61 3.12 -19.95
CA GLU A 234 -13.03 3.19 -20.33
C GLU A 234 -13.72 1.82 -20.31
N GLY A 235 -13.02 0.76 -20.72
CA GLY A 235 -13.52 -0.61 -20.74
C GLY A 235 -13.89 -1.16 -19.35
N PHE A 236 -13.39 -0.57 -18.27
CA PHE A 236 -13.70 -0.96 -16.89
C PHE A 236 -14.80 -0.12 -16.24
N HIS A 237 -15.56 0.62 -17.05
CA HIS A 237 -16.68 1.46 -16.61
C HIS A 237 -16.28 2.38 -15.44
N PRO A 238 -15.38 3.35 -15.71
CA PRO A 238 -14.88 4.25 -14.67
C PRO A 238 -16.01 5.08 -14.07
N VAL A 239 -16.02 5.16 -12.75
CA VAL A 239 -16.93 6.03 -12.01
C VAL A 239 -16.23 7.37 -11.80
N TYR A 240 -16.78 8.41 -12.39
CA TYR A 240 -16.34 9.79 -12.21
C TYR A 240 -17.30 10.54 -11.29
N GLU A 241 -16.80 11.56 -10.59
CA GLU A 241 -17.67 12.57 -9.93
C GLU A 241 -18.24 13.53 -10.96
#